data_AF-A0A844E7E3-F1
#
_entry.id   AF-A0A844E7E3-F1
#
_cell.length_a   1.000
_cell.length_b   1.000
_cell.length_c   1.000
_cell.angle_alpha   90.00
_cell.angle_beta   90.00
_cell.angle_gamma   90.00
#
_symmetry.space_group_name_H-M   'P 1'
#
loop_
_entity.id
_entity.type
_entity.pdbx_description
1 polymer ?
#
loop_
_entity_poly.entity_id
_entity_poly.type
_entity_poly.pdbx_seq_one_letter_code
_entity_poly.pdbx_strand_id
1 'polypeptide(L)'
;MRLIDADKLLVHLNDCALSASPGSGSLKDQMIARAEYDAIQNCMKAVESQPTAYDTDEIVRRLDDTSFLVATSKAFWDDPQNGKYVENVVRLSNAIKIVKESE
;
A
#
# COMPACT_ATOMS: atom_id res chain seq x y z
N MET A 1 0.16 8.82 13.42
CA MET A 1 -0.39 7.48 13.10
C MET A 1 0.78 6.52 12.98
N ARG A 2 0.66 5.28 13.48
CA ARG A 2 1.68 4.24 13.26
C ARG A 2 1.35 3.52 11.96
N LEU A 3 2.36 3.15 11.17
CA LEU A 3 2.18 2.23 10.04
C LEU A 3 1.85 0.85 10.61
N ILE A 4 0.79 0.24 10.10
CA ILE A 4 0.34 -1.09 10.50
C ILE A 4 0.42 -1.96 9.25
N ASP A 5 0.99 -3.15 9.42
CA ASP A 5 0.94 -4.22 8.43
C ASP A 5 -0.52 -4.71 8.35
N ALA A 6 -1.18 -4.35 7.24
CA ALA A 6 -2.60 -4.63 7.03
C ALA A 6 -2.87 -6.14 6.97
N ASP A 7 -1.99 -6.91 6.34
CA ASP A 7 -2.14 -8.37 6.23
C ASP A 7 -2.02 -9.03 7.59
N LYS A 8 -1.03 -8.63 8.39
CA LYS A 8 -0.89 -9.12 9.76
C LYS A 8 -2.10 -8.75 10.63
N LEU A 9 -2.64 -7.55 10.47
CA LEU A 9 -3.86 -7.14 11.17
C LEU A 9 -5.06 -7.99 10.75
N LEU A 10 -5.22 -8.24 9.45
CA LEU A 10 -6.30 -9.08 8.91
C LEU A 10 -6.23 -10.51 9.44
N VAL A 11 -5.05 -11.10 9.55
CA VAL A 11 -4.85 -12.42 10.18
C VAL A 11 -5.35 -12.42 11.62
N HIS A 12 -4.95 -11.42 12.43
CA HIS A 12 -5.41 -11.32 13.81
C HIS A 12 -6.92 -11.09 13.94
N LEU A 13 -7.52 -10.27 13.06
CA LEU A 13 -8.97 -10.06 13.03
C LEU A 13 -9.70 -11.34 12.64
N ASN A 14 -9.17 -12.12 11.71
CA ASN A 14 -9.74 -13.41 11.33
C ASN A 14 -9.71 -14.41 12.49
N ASP A 15 -8.60 -14.51 13.23
CA ASP A 15 -8.53 -15.35 14.44
C ASP A 15 -9.55 -14.92 15.50
N CYS A 16 -9.71 -13.61 15.70
CA CYS A 16 -10.74 -13.06 16.58
C CYS A 16 -12.15 -13.44 16.09
N ALA A 17 -12.44 -13.32 14.79
CA ALA A 17 -13.73 -13.68 14.22
C ALA A 17 -14.04 -15.17 14.43
N LEU A 18 -13.06 -16.06 14.22
CA LEU A 18 -13.21 -17.49 14.49
C LEU A 18 -13.52 -17.76 15.97
N SER A 19 -12.89 -17.03 16.89
CA SER A 19 -13.15 -17.16 18.34
C SER A 19 -14.53 -16.64 18.75
N ALA A 20 -15.03 -15.60 18.08
CA ALA A 20 -16.34 -14.99 18.32
C ALA A 20 -17.47 -15.70 17.54
N SER A 21 -17.15 -16.74 16.76
CA SER A 21 -18.13 -17.44 15.95
C SER A 21 -19.28 -17.95 16.82
N PRO A 22 -20.55 -17.63 16.49
CA PRO A 22 -21.70 -18.02 17.30
C PRO A 22 -21.80 -19.55 17.38
N GLY A 23 -21.46 -20.10 18.55
CA GLY A 23 -21.49 -21.52 18.86
C GLY A 23 -22.82 -21.98 19.45
N SER A 24 -22.83 -23.19 20.01
CA SER A 24 -23.97 -23.70 20.77
C SER A 24 -24.02 -23.07 22.17
N GLY A 25 -24.81 -22.02 22.34
CA GLY A 25 -25.05 -21.35 23.63
C GLY A 25 -26.51 -20.92 23.77
N SER A 26 -26.84 -20.15 24.81
CA SER A 26 -28.19 -19.57 24.93
C SER A 26 -28.49 -18.62 23.78
N LEU A 27 -29.77 -18.36 23.48
CA LEU A 27 -30.15 -17.38 22.45
C LEU A 27 -29.50 -16.01 22.68
N LYS A 28 -29.35 -15.61 23.94
CA LYS A 28 -28.71 -14.35 24.31
C LYS A 28 -27.21 -14.36 23.98
N ASP A 29 -26.52 -15.45 24.29
CA ASP A 29 -25.08 -15.59 23.99
C ASP A 29 -24.83 -15.63 22.48
N GLN A 30 -25.72 -16.30 21.73
CA GLN A 30 -25.67 -16.32 20.27
C GLN A 30 -25.86 -14.93 19.66
N MET A 31 -26.79 -14.12 20.21
CA MET A 31 -27.00 -12.74 19.74
C MET A 31 -25.78 -11.86 20.01
N ILE A 32 -25.12 -12.01 21.17
CA ILE A 32 -23.89 -11.27 21.50
C ILE A 32 -22.75 -11.70 20.57
N ALA A 33 -22.50 -13.01 20.44
CA ALA A 33 -21.47 -13.55 19.58
C ALA A 33 -21.65 -13.11 18.11
N ARG A 34 -22.90 -13.06 17.62
CA ARG A 34 -23.19 -12.57 16.27
C ARG A 34 -22.85 -11.08 16.12
N ALA A 35 -23.21 -10.24 17.08
CA ALA A 35 -22.89 -8.82 17.05
C ALA A 35 -21.37 -8.57 17.08
N GLU A 36 -20.63 -9.34 17.89
CA GLU A 36 -19.17 -9.30 17.95
C GLU A 36 -18.55 -9.74 16.61
N TYR A 37 -18.99 -10.86 16.06
CA TYR A 37 -18.54 -11.37 14.77
C TYR A 37 -18.78 -10.35 13.65
N ASP A 38 -19.98 -9.78 13.57
CA ASP A 38 -20.35 -8.78 12.56
C ASP A 38 -19.50 -7.50 12.69
N ALA A 39 -19.20 -7.07 13.93
CA ALA A 39 -18.32 -5.93 14.17
C ALA A 39 -16.89 -6.20 13.66
N ILE A 40 -16.34 -7.39 13.93
CA ILE A 40 -15.01 -7.79 13.46
C ILE A 40 -14.96 -7.84 11.93
N GLN A 41 -15.98 -8.42 11.29
CA GLN A 41 -16.09 -8.47 9.83
C GLN A 41 -16.14 -7.08 9.20
N ASN A 42 -16.84 -6.13 9.83
CA ASN A 42 -16.85 -4.74 9.38
C ASN A 42 -15.48 -4.08 9.51
N CYS A 43 -14.72 -4.39 10.56
CA CYS A 43 -13.33 -3.92 10.70
C CYS A 43 -12.42 -4.50 9.61
N MET A 44 -12.53 -5.80 9.28
CA MET A 44 -11.75 -6.42 8.20
C MET A 44 -12.00 -5.72 6.86
N LYS A 45 -13.28 -5.53 6.50
CA LYS A 45 -13.65 -4.80 5.28
C LYS A 45 -13.11 -3.38 5.24
N ALA A 46 -13.12 -2.69 6.38
CA ALA A 46 -12.57 -1.34 6.48
C ALA A 46 -11.06 -1.31 6.23
N VAL A 47 -10.32 -2.34 6.68
CA VAL A 47 -8.88 -2.50 6.41
C VAL A 47 -8.62 -2.84 4.94
N GLU A 48 -9.36 -3.81 4.38
CA GLU A 48 -9.27 -4.21 2.97
C GLU A 48 -9.62 -3.06 2.00
N SER A 49 -10.54 -2.18 2.41
CA SER A 49 -10.94 -1.02 1.62
C SER A 49 -10.00 0.17 1.77
N GLN A 50 -9.02 0.12 2.67
CA GLN A 50 -8.04 1.19 2.74
C GLN A 50 -7.22 1.18 1.45
N PRO A 51 -7.08 2.33 0.77
CA PRO A 51 -6.10 2.42 -0.30
C PRO A 51 -4.73 2.05 0.29
N THR A 52 -3.95 1.30 -0.49
CA THR A 52 -2.54 1.12 -0.18
C THR A 52 -1.94 2.51 0.02
N ALA A 53 -1.12 2.68 1.07
CA ALA A 53 -0.61 4.01 1.44
C ALA A 53 0.11 4.73 0.29
N TYR A 54 0.56 3.95 -0.69
CA TYR A 54 1.16 4.41 -1.93
C TYR A 54 0.59 3.60 -3.10
N ASP A 55 -0.01 4.30 -4.07
CA ASP A 55 -0.23 3.76 -5.42
C ASP A 55 1.15 3.72 -6.10
N THR A 56 1.79 2.56 -6.00
CA THR A 56 3.12 2.25 -6.54
C THR A 56 3.16 2.46 -8.04
N ASP A 57 2.09 2.09 -8.76
CA ASP A 57 1.93 2.34 -10.19
C ASP A 57 1.91 3.84 -10.51
N GLU A 58 1.15 4.63 -9.74
CA GLU A 58 1.12 6.09 -9.91
C GLU A 58 2.51 6.71 -9.63
N ILE A 59 3.21 6.26 -8.59
CA ILE A 59 4.55 6.75 -8.26
C ILE A 59 5.54 6.42 -9.36
N VAL A 60 5.54 5.17 -9.86
CA VAL A 60 6.39 4.75 -10.98
C VAL A 60 6.12 5.62 -12.20
N ARG A 61 4.85 5.86 -12.55
CA ARG A 61 4.47 6.72 -13.68
C ARG A 61 4.99 8.16 -13.52
N ARG A 62 4.84 8.76 -12.34
CA ARG A 62 5.33 10.13 -12.06
C ARG A 62 6.86 10.22 -12.13
N LEU A 63 7.57 9.20 -11.65
CA LEU A 63 9.03 9.13 -11.73
C LEU A 63 9.52 8.99 -13.17
N ASP A 64 8.83 8.19 -13.97
CA ASP A 64 9.15 7.99 -15.39
C ASP A 64 8.91 9.27 -16.22
N ASP A 65 7.75 9.93 -16.02
CA ASP A 65 7.44 11.24 -16.61
C ASP A 65 8.52 12.27 -16.28
N THR A 66 8.97 12.30 -15.01
CA THR A 66 10.04 13.20 -14.56
C THR A 66 11.37 12.87 -15.24
N SER A 67 11.70 11.58 -15.35
CA SER A 67 12.93 11.11 -16.02
C SER A 67 12.95 11.54 -17.48
N PHE A 68 11.83 11.35 -18.18
CA PHE A 68 11.65 11.78 -19.56
C PHE A 68 11.81 13.30 -19.73
N LEU A 69 11.19 14.10 -18.86
CA LEU A 69 11.32 15.56 -18.90
C LEU A 69 12.77 16.02 -18.69
N VAL A 70 13.51 15.38 -17.78
CA VAL A 70 14.93 15.69 -17.56
C VAL A 70 15.75 15.36 -18.80
N ALA A 71 15.59 14.16 -19.36
CA ALA A 71 16.34 13.68 -20.53
C ALA A 71 16.01 14.45 -21.83
N THR A 72 14.81 15.03 -21.92
CA THR A 72 14.39 15.82 -23.09
C THR A 72 14.52 17.33 -22.89
N SER A 73 14.95 17.77 -21.70
CA SER A 73 15.11 19.19 -21.40
C SER A 73 16.18 19.83 -22.29
N LYS A 74 15.97 21.11 -22.65
CA LYS A 74 16.95 21.89 -23.42
C LYS A 74 18.34 21.88 -22.76
N ALA A 75 18.38 21.98 -21.44
CA ALA A 75 19.64 21.96 -20.69
C ALA A 75 20.41 20.63 -20.82
N PHE A 76 19.71 19.51 -20.98
CA PHE A 76 20.32 18.21 -21.28
C PHE A 76 20.85 18.15 -22.73
N TRP A 77 20.08 18.68 -23.69
CA TRP A 77 20.53 18.74 -25.10
C TRP A 77 21.74 19.65 -25.32
N ASP A 78 21.79 20.77 -24.61
CA ASP A 78 22.88 21.75 -24.70
C ASP A 78 24.19 21.20 -24.10
N ASP A 79 24.11 20.27 -23.14
CA ASP A 79 25.27 19.59 -22.53
C ASP A 79 24.92 18.15 -22.08
N PRO A 80 24.92 17.18 -23.00
CA PRO A 80 24.50 15.80 -22.71
C PRO A 80 25.50 15.02 -21.84
N GLN A 81 26.73 15.54 -21.66
CA GLN A 81 27.74 14.98 -20.75
C GLN A 81 27.75 15.68 -19.39
N ASN A 82 26.83 16.62 -19.16
CA ASN A 82 26.69 17.26 -17.87
C ASN A 82 26.34 16.20 -16.81
N GLY A 83 27.32 15.90 -15.96
CA GLY A 83 27.21 14.86 -14.94
C GLY A 83 25.97 15.02 -14.06
N LYS A 84 25.49 16.25 -13.83
CA LYS A 84 24.32 16.53 -12.98
C LYS A 84 23.00 16.03 -13.59
N TYR A 85 22.79 16.20 -14.89
CA TYR A 85 21.52 15.75 -15.51
C TYR A 85 21.52 14.24 -15.76
N VAL A 86 22.67 13.68 -16.13
CA VAL A 86 22.86 12.22 -16.22
C VAL A 86 22.65 11.56 -14.86
N GLU A 87 23.21 12.13 -13.79
CA GLU A 87 23.00 11.65 -12.41
C GLU A 87 21.51 11.69 -12.02
N ASN A 88 20.77 12.74 -12.38
CA ASN A 88 19.34 12.83 -12.09
C ASN A 88 18.52 11.72 -12.77
N VAL A 89 18.77 11.44 -14.05
CA VAL A 89 18.10 10.35 -14.79
C VAL A 89 18.41 8.99 -14.16
N VAL A 90 19.67 8.75 -13.77
CA VAL A 90 20.08 7.52 -13.09
C VAL A 90 19.41 7.39 -11.72
N ARG A 91 19.32 8.47 -10.95
CA ARG A 91 18.65 8.48 -9.64
C ARG A 91 17.16 8.18 -9.75
N LEU A 92 16.47 8.76 -10.74
CA LEU A 92 15.06 8.49 -11.00
C LEU A 92 14.85 7.03 -11.43
N SER A 93 15.72 6.51 -12.29
CA SER A 93 15.70 5.10 -12.71
C SER A 93 15.89 4.14 -11.53
N ASN A 94 16.81 4.45 -10.62
CA ASN A 94 17.02 3.66 -9.41
C ASN A 94 15.83 3.75 -8.44
N ALA A 95 15.21 4.93 -8.31
CA ALA A 95 14.00 5.10 -7.50
C ALA A 95 12.85 4.22 -8.03
N ILE A 96 12.62 4.20 -9.35
CA ILE A 96 11.62 3.31 -9.98
C ILE A 96 11.90 1.85 -9.65
N LYS A 97 13.16 1.41 -9.74
CA LYS A 97 13.55 0.04 -9.43
C LYS A 97 13.25 -0.32 -7.97
N ILE A 98 13.58 0.56 -7.02
CA ILE A 98 13.30 0.35 -5.60
C ILE A 98 11.80 0.22 -5.35
N VAL A 99 10.97 1.06 -5.97
CA VAL A 99 9.51 0.99 -5.80
C VAL A 99 8.96 -0.34 -6.34
N LYS A 100 9.42 -0.78 -7.52
CA LYS A 100 9.00 -2.06 -8.10
C LYS A 100 9.46 -3.29 -7.33
N GLU A 101 10.58 -3.20 -6.60
CA GLU A 101 11.09 -4.27 -5.74
C GLU A 101 10.43 -4.27 -4.34
N SER A 102 9.62 -3.25 -4.02
CA SER A 102 8.91 -3.12 -2.75
C SER A 102 7.47 -3.64 -2.78
N GLU A 103 6.99 -4.06 -3.95
CA GLU A 103 5.78 -4.88 -4.13
C GLU A 103 6.10 -6.38 -3.97
#